data_AF-A0A7S1RC58-F1
#
_entry.id   AF-A0A7S1RC58-F1
#
_cell.length_a   1.000
_cell.length_b   1.000
_cell.length_c   1.000
_cell.angle_alpha   90.00
_cell.angle_beta   90.00
_cell.angle_gamma   90.00
#
_symmetry.space_group_name_H-M   'P 1'
#
loop_
_entity.id
_entity.type
_entity.pdbx_description
1 polymer ?
#
loop_
_entity_poly.entity_id
_entity_poly.type
_entity_poly.pdbx_seq_one_letter_code
_entity_poly.pdbx_strand_id
1 'polypeptide(L)'
;LAPSKFSYSAAISACASEGDWQRALALLQAMEERGLKPDAIAYSAAISACRRGVQSRWALRLFQKMRKDGVEADLIVYSSVISACEEGRRWAQALRLLGSLRGARLAPNVVACSAAINACGKGERWAEALFLLRGMDPSSAPPNAFSYAAAISACQRAGQWQSALEVWSEVLSSNIPPTRELYGAAISACAAGSRWEHTLEVLSEMHRGNSPADQIAYTAALSACERAAHWERAVDLLGEMRRARGRPDQI
;
A
#
# COMPACT_ATOMS: atom_id res chain seq x y z
N LEU A 1 -4.10 37.99 22.77
CA LEU A 1 -3.30 37.67 21.56
C LEU A 1 -4.20 36.94 20.57
N ALA A 2 -4.41 37.48 19.38
CA ALA A 2 -5.22 36.82 18.35
C ALA A 2 -4.40 35.68 17.70
N PRO A 3 -4.99 34.49 17.43
CA PRO A 3 -4.29 33.41 16.76
C PRO A 3 -3.84 33.82 15.35
N SER A 4 -2.58 33.55 15.02
CA SER A 4 -2.02 33.84 13.70
C SER A 4 -2.22 32.67 12.73
N LYS A 5 -1.97 32.87 11.44
CA LYS A 5 -1.94 31.77 10.44
C LYS A 5 -1.01 30.64 10.88
N PHE A 6 0.17 31.00 11.40
CA PHE A 6 1.15 30.05 11.91
C PHE A 6 0.60 29.22 13.09
N SER A 7 -0.10 29.87 14.03
CA SER A 7 -0.72 29.20 15.18
C SER A 7 -1.76 28.17 14.74
N TYR A 8 -2.54 28.49 13.71
CA TYR A 8 -3.49 27.55 13.11
C TYR A 8 -2.81 26.39 12.40
N SER A 9 -1.84 26.67 11.52
CA SER A 9 -1.11 25.62 10.79
C SER A 9 -0.38 24.67 11.76
N ALA A 10 0.17 25.18 12.86
CA ALA A 10 0.79 24.37 13.91
C ALA A 10 -0.25 23.48 14.62
N ALA A 11 -1.42 24.03 14.99
CA ALA A 11 -2.49 23.26 15.63
C ALA A 11 -3.06 22.16 14.70
N ILE A 12 -3.27 22.47 13.42
CA ILE A 12 -3.71 21.48 12.42
C ILE A 12 -2.66 20.38 12.25
N SER A 13 -1.38 20.75 12.24
CA SER A 13 -0.26 19.78 12.17
C SER A 13 -0.22 18.87 13.39
N ALA A 14 -0.49 19.40 14.59
CA ALA A 14 -0.62 18.61 15.80
C ALA A 14 -1.80 17.61 15.69
N CYS A 15 -2.97 18.04 15.23
CA CYS A 15 -4.09 17.12 14.98
C CYS A 15 -3.76 16.06 13.92
N ALA A 16 -3.02 16.43 12.87
CA ALA A 16 -2.53 15.49 11.87
C ALA A 16 -1.56 14.46 12.47
N SER A 17 -0.78 14.85 13.47
CA SER A 17 0.13 13.95 14.18
C SER A 17 -0.60 12.90 15.04
N GLU A 18 -1.84 13.18 15.45
CA GLU A 18 -2.72 12.28 16.20
C GLU A 18 -3.75 11.55 15.31
N GLY A 19 -3.89 11.95 14.04
CA GLY A 19 -4.91 11.40 13.13
C GLY A 19 -6.32 11.93 13.37
N ASP A 20 -6.48 12.97 14.20
CA ASP A 20 -7.76 13.63 14.49
C ASP A 20 -8.18 14.54 13.33
N TRP A 21 -8.69 13.92 12.28
CA TRP A 21 -9.13 14.59 11.05
C TRP A 21 -10.31 15.55 11.29
N GLN A 22 -11.15 15.27 12.30
CA GLN A 22 -12.31 16.10 12.61
C GLN A 22 -11.88 17.45 13.17
N ARG A 23 -10.97 17.44 14.16
CA ARG A 23 -10.40 18.68 14.69
C ARG A 23 -9.55 19.42 13.67
N ALA A 24 -8.77 18.71 12.86
CA ALA A 24 -7.98 19.34 11.79
C ALA A 24 -8.89 20.11 10.79
N LEU A 25 -10.03 19.53 10.39
CA LEU A 25 -11.01 20.21 9.53
C LEU A 25 -11.68 21.39 10.22
N ALA A 26 -12.08 21.23 11.49
CA ALA A 26 -12.71 22.30 12.26
C ALA A 26 -11.76 23.50 12.43
N LEU A 27 -10.46 23.26 12.67
CA LEU A 27 -9.44 24.30 12.76
C LEU A 27 -9.22 25.01 11.41
N LEU A 28 -9.21 24.26 10.30
CA LEU A 28 -9.10 24.82 8.96
C LEU A 28 -10.31 25.71 8.63
N GLN A 29 -11.52 25.28 8.98
CA GLN A 29 -12.74 26.09 8.80
C GLN A 29 -12.73 27.33 9.70
N ALA A 30 -12.34 27.20 10.97
CA ALA A 30 -12.25 28.33 11.89
C ALA A 30 -11.19 29.37 11.45
N MET A 31 -10.13 28.93 10.75
CA MET A 31 -9.15 29.83 10.14
C MET A 31 -9.82 30.70 9.06
N GLU A 32 -10.64 30.09 8.20
CA GLU A 32 -11.37 30.79 7.13
C GLU A 32 -12.45 31.74 7.66
N GLU A 33 -13.21 31.32 8.67
CA GLU A 33 -14.25 32.13 9.31
C GLU A 33 -13.67 33.40 9.95
N ARG A 34 -12.39 33.37 10.34
CA ARG A 34 -11.63 34.54 10.81
C ARG A 34 -11.01 35.38 9.69
N GLY A 35 -11.32 35.08 8.43
CA GLY A 35 -10.78 35.76 7.25
C GLY A 35 -9.32 35.40 6.95
N LEU A 36 -8.74 34.40 7.62
CA LEU A 36 -7.38 33.95 7.35
C LEU A 36 -7.41 32.92 6.22
N LYS A 37 -6.81 33.25 5.07
CA LYS A 37 -6.68 32.30 3.96
C LYS A 37 -5.71 31.17 4.32
N PRO A 38 -6.14 29.88 4.29
CA PRO A 38 -5.26 28.74 4.46
C PRO A 38 -4.17 28.72 3.40
N ASP A 39 -2.97 28.35 3.81
CA ASP A 39 -1.82 28.18 2.92
C ASP A 39 -1.55 26.69 2.63
N ALA A 40 -0.51 26.41 1.85
CA ALA A 40 -0.13 25.05 1.49
C ALA A 40 0.16 24.18 2.72
N ILE A 41 0.70 24.77 3.80
CA ILE A 41 1.03 24.06 5.04
C ILE A 41 -0.26 23.62 5.74
N ALA A 42 -1.21 24.54 5.92
CA ALA A 42 -2.50 24.25 6.54
C ALA A 42 -3.28 23.17 5.77
N TYR A 43 -3.32 23.28 4.43
CA TYR A 43 -3.96 22.27 3.57
C TYR A 43 -3.26 20.91 3.63
N SER A 44 -1.93 20.88 3.53
CA SER A 44 -1.15 19.65 3.59
C SER A 44 -1.32 18.93 4.93
N ALA A 45 -1.33 19.67 6.04
CA ALA A 45 -1.57 19.12 7.37
C ALA A 45 -2.99 18.55 7.49
N ALA A 46 -4.03 19.26 7.05
CA ALA A 46 -5.41 18.78 7.10
C ALA A 46 -5.63 17.54 6.21
N ILE A 47 -5.03 17.50 5.03
CA ILE A 47 -5.05 16.33 4.13
C ILE A 47 -4.33 15.14 4.77
N SER A 48 -3.18 15.38 5.41
CA SER A 48 -2.42 14.35 6.14
C SER A 48 -3.22 13.78 7.32
N ALA A 49 -3.95 14.62 8.05
CA ALA A 49 -4.87 14.19 9.09
C ALA A 49 -5.99 13.30 8.50
N CYS A 50 -6.59 13.70 7.38
CA CYS A 50 -7.60 12.90 6.68
C CYS A 50 -7.06 11.54 6.21
N ARG A 51 -5.83 11.49 5.69
CA ARG A 51 -5.16 10.24 5.30
C ARG A 51 -5.07 9.29 6.50
N ARG A 52 -4.59 9.77 7.64
CA ARG A 52 -4.43 8.97 8.86
C ARG A 52 -5.75 8.55 9.49
N GLY A 53 -6.76 9.41 9.39
CA GLY A 53 -8.14 9.09 9.77
C GLY A 53 -8.89 8.22 8.75
N VAL A 54 -8.22 7.74 7.69
CA VAL A 54 -8.80 6.90 6.61
C VAL A 54 -9.97 7.58 5.88
N GLN A 55 -10.00 8.93 5.89
CA GLN A 55 -11.07 9.74 5.31
C GLN A 55 -10.78 10.16 3.87
N SER A 56 -10.80 9.18 2.96
CA SER A 56 -10.55 9.39 1.52
C SER A 56 -11.42 10.49 0.88
N ARG A 57 -12.71 10.58 1.27
CA ARG A 57 -13.65 11.59 0.74
C ARG A 57 -13.25 13.00 1.14
N TRP A 58 -12.83 13.19 2.40
CA TRP A 58 -12.43 14.50 2.91
C TRP A 58 -11.08 14.93 2.34
N ALA A 59 -10.10 14.02 2.24
CA ALA A 59 -8.82 14.29 1.59
C ALA A 59 -9.02 14.80 0.14
N LEU A 60 -9.88 14.14 -0.64
CA LEU A 60 -10.21 14.55 -2.01
C LEU A 60 -10.91 15.91 -2.08
N ARG A 61 -11.84 16.19 -1.15
CA ARG A 61 -12.53 17.50 -1.07
C ARG A 61 -11.56 18.62 -0.74
N LEU A 62 -10.69 18.43 0.25
CA LEU A 62 -9.67 19.41 0.63
C LEU A 62 -8.70 19.66 -0.53
N PHE A 63 -8.26 18.62 -1.23
CA PHE A 63 -7.41 18.75 -2.40
C PHE A 63 -8.05 19.59 -3.52
N GLN A 64 -9.34 19.34 -3.81
CA GLN A 64 -10.07 20.15 -4.78
C GLN A 64 -10.24 21.60 -4.32
N LYS A 65 -10.47 21.82 -3.02
CA LYS A 65 -10.59 23.15 -2.44
C LYS A 65 -9.26 23.92 -2.52
N MET A 66 -8.15 23.31 -2.11
CA MET A 66 -6.80 23.84 -2.24
C MET A 66 -6.52 24.36 -3.66
N ARG A 67 -6.88 23.58 -4.68
CA ARG A 67 -6.74 23.98 -6.09
C ARG A 67 -7.68 25.13 -6.50
N LYS A 68 -8.92 25.15 -6.01
CA LYS A 68 -9.87 26.25 -6.26
C LYS A 68 -9.42 27.55 -5.63
N ASP A 69 -8.77 27.47 -4.48
CA ASP A 69 -8.21 28.62 -3.76
C ASP A 69 -6.89 29.12 -4.38
N GLY A 70 -6.43 28.49 -5.46
CA GLY A 70 -5.20 28.85 -6.16
C GLY A 70 -3.92 28.46 -5.41
N VAL A 71 -4.02 27.57 -4.42
CA VAL A 71 -2.85 27.08 -3.66
C VAL A 71 -2.26 25.88 -4.40
N GLU A 72 -0.98 25.97 -4.77
CA GLU A 72 -0.29 24.91 -5.50
C GLU A 72 -0.04 23.69 -4.61
N ALA A 73 -0.50 22.52 -5.08
CA ALA A 73 -0.26 21.26 -4.42
C ALA A 73 1.11 20.71 -4.81
N ASP A 74 1.93 20.44 -3.80
CA ASP A 74 3.22 19.78 -3.97
C ASP A 74 3.08 18.25 -4.01
N LEU A 75 4.21 17.56 -4.21
CA LEU A 75 4.26 16.10 -4.25
C LEU A 75 3.79 15.44 -2.95
N ILE A 76 3.99 16.09 -1.80
CA ILE A 76 3.58 15.58 -0.48
C ILE A 76 2.05 15.53 -0.40
N VAL A 77 1.38 16.59 -0.85
CA VAL A 77 -0.08 16.65 -0.93
C VAL A 77 -0.60 15.56 -1.87
N TYR A 78 -0.07 15.45 -3.09
CA TYR A 78 -0.49 14.40 -4.02
C TYR A 78 -0.31 12.99 -3.45
N SER A 79 0.87 12.70 -2.90
CA SER A 79 1.17 11.40 -2.27
C SER A 79 0.18 11.10 -1.15
N SER A 80 -0.11 12.09 -0.30
CA SER A 80 -1.04 11.94 0.83
C SER A 80 -2.47 11.65 0.40
N VAL A 81 -2.96 12.33 -0.66
CA VAL A 81 -4.31 12.08 -1.19
C VAL A 81 -4.39 10.73 -1.89
N ILE A 82 -3.34 10.31 -2.61
CA ILE A 82 -3.28 8.99 -3.25
C ILE A 82 -3.30 7.88 -2.19
N SER A 83 -2.50 7.98 -1.12
CA SER A 83 -2.56 7.06 0.01
C SER A 83 -3.92 7.08 0.73
N ALA A 84 -4.58 8.24 0.84
CA ALA A 84 -5.95 8.27 1.35
C ALA A 84 -6.93 7.54 0.42
N CYS A 85 -6.74 7.61 -0.90
CA CYS A 85 -7.55 6.87 -1.88
C CYS A 85 -7.33 5.36 -1.82
N GLU A 86 -6.10 4.92 -1.56
CA GLU A 86 -5.76 3.52 -1.31
C GLU A 86 -6.61 2.95 -0.17
N GLU A 87 -6.63 3.60 0.99
CA GLU A 87 -7.42 3.12 2.13
C GLU A 87 -8.93 3.22 1.90
N GLY A 88 -9.35 4.22 1.12
CA GLY A 88 -10.75 4.35 0.69
C GLY A 88 -11.19 3.38 -0.40
N ARG A 89 -10.32 2.48 -0.89
CA ARG A 89 -10.56 1.61 -2.07
C ARG A 89 -10.99 2.39 -3.33
N ARG A 90 -10.45 3.60 -3.51
CA ARG A 90 -10.76 4.53 -4.60
C ARG A 90 -9.72 4.49 -5.71
N TRP A 91 -9.54 3.33 -6.34
CA TRP A 91 -8.51 3.11 -7.36
C TRP A 91 -8.59 4.10 -8.53
N ALA A 92 -9.79 4.40 -9.03
CA ALA A 92 -9.97 5.30 -10.17
C ALA A 92 -9.59 6.76 -9.85
N GLN A 93 -9.71 7.18 -8.58
CA GLN A 93 -9.24 8.48 -8.12
C GLN A 93 -7.72 8.47 -7.96
N ALA A 94 -7.14 7.41 -7.39
CA ALA A 94 -5.70 7.25 -7.23
C ALA A 94 -4.96 7.33 -8.59
N LEU A 95 -5.45 6.61 -9.61
CA LEU A 95 -4.88 6.64 -10.97
C LEU A 95 -4.98 8.02 -11.61
N ARG A 96 -6.13 8.69 -11.48
CA ARG A 96 -6.31 10.06 -12.00
C ARG A 96 -5.36 11.05 -11.35
N LEU A 97 -5.16 10.96 -10.03
CA LEU A 97 -4.23 11.80 -9.30
C LEU A 97 -2.79 11.55 -9.73
N LEU A 98 -2.41 10.28 -9.88
CA LEU A 98 -1.07 9.91 -10.38
C LEU A 98 -0.83 10.43 -11.80
N GLY A 99 -1.83 10.34 -12.69
CA GLY A 99 -1.76 10.93 -14.02
C GLY A 99 -1.65 12.46 -14.01
N SER A 100 -2.32 13.13 -13.05
CA SER A 100 -2.27 14.58 -12.92
C SER A 100 -0.93 15.13 -12.44
N LEU A 101 -0.08 14.32 -11.79
CA LEU A 101 1.29 14.71 -11.41
C LEU A 101 2.12 15.10 -12.64
N ARG A 102 2.00 14.35 -13.73
CA ARG A 102 2.68 14.66 -15.00
C ARG A 102 2.24 16.03 -15.55
N GLY A 103 0.94 16.32 -15.48
CA GLY A 103 0.39 17.63 -15.88
C GLY A 103 0.86 18.78 -14.98
N ALA A 104 1.12 18.49 -13.70
CA ALA A 104 1.69 19.44 -12.74
C ALA A 104 3.22 19.55 -12.81
N ARG A 105 3.89 18.88 -13.78
CA ARG A 105 5.36 18.79 -13.91
C ARG A 105 6.05 18.24 -12.65
N LEU A 106 5.35 17.42 -11.88
CA LEU A 106 5.87 16.73 -10.71
C LEU A 106 6.16 15.27 -11.07
N ALA A 107 7.35 14.79 -10.73
CA ALA A 107 7.70 13.38 -10.87
C ALA A 107 7.04 12.56 -9.75
N PRO A 108 6.28 11.49 -10.06
CA PRO A 108 5.78 10.59 -9.04
C PRO A 108 6.94 9.95 -8.27
N ASN A 109 6.84 9.94 -6.95
CA ASN A 109 7.79 9.20 -6.11
C ASN A 109 7.31 7.77 -5.85
N VAL A 110 8.17 6.97 -5.22
CA VAL A 110 7.87 5.58 -4.84
C VAL A 110 6.58 5.52 -4.01
N VAL A 111 6.37 6.42 -3.04
CA VAL A 111 5.19 6.43 -2.17
C VAL A 111 3.89 6.57 -2.96
N ALA A 112 3.81 7.53 -3.89
CA ALA A 112 2.63 7.76 -4.72
C ALA A 112 2.36 6.57 -5.66
N CYS A 113 3.40 6.01 -6.29
CA CYS A 113 3.29 4.84 -7.15
C CYS A 113 2.84 3.60 -6.37
N SER A 114 3.50 3.28 -5.26
CA SER A 114 3.17 2.16 -4.37
C SER A 114 1.73 2.23 -3.86
N ALA A 115 1.29 3.42 -3.42
CA ALA A 115 -0.08 3.64 -2.96
C ALA A 115 -1.10 3.47 -4.10
N ALA A 116 -0.79 3.95 -5.31
CA ALA A 116 -1.65 3.75 -6.47
C ALA A 116 -1.75 2.27 -6.89
N ILE A 117 -0.63 1.52 -6.87
CA ILE A 117 -0.60 0.07 -7.12
C ILE A 117 -1.46 -0.65 -6.08
N ASN A 118 -1.31 -0.34 -4.78
CA ASN A 118 -2.10 -0.99 -3.75
C ASN A 118 -3.59 -0.62 -3.83
N ALA A 119 -3.91 0.62 -4.21
CA ALA A 119 -5.29 1.04 -4.49
C ALA A 119 -5.89 0.19 -5.63
N CYS A 120 -5.15 -0.01 -6.72
CA CYS A 120 -5.56 -0.87 -7.84
C CYS A 120 -5.76 -2.31 -7.39
N GLY A 121 -4.84 -2.85 -6.59
CA GLY A 121 -4.97 -4.19 -6.02
C GLY A 121 -6.21 -4.34 -5.13
N LYS A 122 -6.47 -3.39 -4.22
CA LYS A 122 -7.70 -3.36 -3.40
C LYS A 122 -8.97 -3.19 -4.23
N GLY A 123 -8.85 -2.71 -5.47
CA GLY A 123 -9.94 -2.56 -6.44
C GLY A 123 -10.00 -3.67 -7.50
N GLU A 124 -9.26 -4.77 -7.33
CA GLU A 124 -9.21 -5.92 -8.25
C GLU A 124 -8.73 -5.57 -9.68
N ARG A 125 -8.00 -4.46 -9.80
CA ARG A 125 -7.41 -3.95 -11.04
C ARG A 125 -5.96 -4.44 -11.19
N TRP A 126 -5.80 -5.73 -11.37
CA TRP A 126 -4.49 -6.39 -11.44
C TRP A 126 -3.66 -5.90 -12.64
N ALA A 127 -4.27 -5.74 -13.80
CA ALA A 127 -3.58 -5.31 -15.03
C ALA A 127 -3.01 -3.89 -14.88
N GLU A 128 -3.79 -2.97 -14.29
CA GLU A 128 -3.33 -1.62 -13.98
C GLU A 128 -2.24 -1.60 -12.92
N ALA A 129 -2.33 -2.46 -11.89
CA ALA A 129 -1.31 -2.59 -10.87
C ALA A 129 0.05 -3.03 -11.46
N LEU A 130 0.04 -4.01 -12.38
CA LEU A 130 1.23 -4.47 -13.09
C LEU A 130 1.78 -3.41 -14.04
N PHE A 131 0.91 -2.73 -14.79
CA PHE A 131 1.31 -1.65 -15.69
C PHE A 131 2.00 -0.52 -14.92
N LEU A 132 1.47 -0.15 -13.75
CA LEU A 132 2.10 0.84 -12.89
C LEU A 132 3.43 0.38 -12.34
N LEU A 133 3.54 -0.87 -11.86
CA LEU A 133 4.79 -1.42 -11.34
C LEU A 133 5.89 -1.39 -12.40
N ARG A 134 5.60 -1.91 -13.61
CA ARG A 134 6.54 -1.94 -14.74
C ARG A 134 6.82 -0.56 -15.32
N GLY A 135 5.92 0.40 -15.10
CA GLY A 135 6.07 1.80 -15.50
C GLY A 135 6.78 2.68 -14.47
N MET A 136 7.19 2.14 -13.31
CA MET A 136 8.01 2.87 -12.35
C MET A 136 9.40 3.12 -12.92
N ASP A 137 9.89 4.35 -12.81
CA ASP A 137 11.20 4.74 -13.30
C ASP A 137 12.31 4.22 -12.35
N PRO A 138 13.22 3.35 -12.82
CA PRO A 138 14.29 2.81 -11.98
C PRO A 138 15.22 3.87 -11.39
N SER A 139 15.34 5.04 -12.02
CA SER A 139 16.27 6.10 -11.63
C SER A 139 15.70 7.08 -10.61
N SER A 140 14.41 7.41 -10.73
CA SER A 140 13.76 8.42 -9.89
C SER A 140 12.83 7.83 -8.82
N ALA A 141 12.22 6.67 -9.09
CA ALA A 141 11.27 6.01 -8.20
C ALA A 141 11.37 4.48 -8.36
N PRO A 142 12.47 3.85 -7.92
CA PRO A 142 12.65 2.41 -8.09
C PRO A 142 11.55 1.64 -7.36
N PRO A 143 11.02 0.55 -7.96
CA PRO A 143 10.15 -0.38 -7.26
C PRO A 143 10.79 -0.88 -5.97
N ASN A 144 10.03 -0.88 -4.88
CA ASN A 144 10.46 -1.45 -3.61
C ASN A 144 9.61 -2.70 -3.27
N ALA A 145 9.97 -3.39 -2.19
CA ALA A 145 9.24 -4.57 -1.73
C ALA A 145 7.73 -4.31 -1.57
N PHE A 146 7.33 -3.10 -1.16
CA PHE A 146 5.93 -2.74 -1.00
C PHE A 146 5.18 -2.66 -2.34
N SER A 147 5.78 -2.05 -3.38
CA SER A 147 5.20 -2.02 -4.73
C SER A 147 5.02 -3.44 -5.30
N TYR A 148 6.04 -4.29 -5.15
CA TYR A 148 5.96 -5.69 -5.60
C TYR A 148 4.90 -6.48 -4.82
N ALA A 149 4.84 -6.35 -3.49
CA ALA A 149 3.84 -7.04 -2.66
C ALA A 149 2.41 -6.62 -3.03
N ALA A 150 2.20 -5.34 -3.29
CA ALA A 150 0.90 -4.81 -3.72
C ALA A 150 0.49 -5.40 -5.08
N ALA A 151 1.41 -5.51 -6.03
CA ALA A 151 1.18 -6.08 -7.35
C ALA A 151 0.90 -7.60 -7.31
N ILE A 152 1.70 -8.37 -6.56
CA ILE A 152 1.47 -9.81 -6.35
C ILE A 152 0.12 -10.05 -5.68
N SER A 153 -0.19 -9.28 -4.63
CA SER A 153 -1.50 -9.35 -3.95
C SER A 153 -2.66 -8.97 -4.88
N ALA A 154 -2.47 -8.04 -5.82
CA ALA A 154 -3.46 -7.71 -6.85
C ALA A 154 -3.72 -8.91 -7.77
N CYS A 155 -2.65 -9.57 -8.24
CA CYS A 155 -2.75 -10.77 -9.08
C CYS A 155 -3.41 -11.93 -8.34
N GLN A 156 -3.04 -12.15 -7.07
CA GLN A 156 -3.63 -13.16 -6.19
C GLN A 156 -5.14 -13.00 -6.07
N ARG A 157 -5.63 -11.79 -5.79
CA ARG A 157 -7.08 -11.50 -5.68
C ARG A 157 -7.82 -11.69 -7.00
N ALA A 158 -7.15 -11.44 -8.13
CA ALA A 158 -7.71 -11.66 -9.47
C ALA A 158 -7.57 -13.11 -9.97
N GLY A 159 -6.98 -14.02 -9.19
CA GLY A 159 -6.72 -15.40 -9.60
C GLY A 159 -5.64 -15.56 -10.66
N GLN A 160 -4.87 -14.51 -10.96
CA GLN A 160 -3.82 -14.49 -11.99
C GLN A 160 -2.48 -14.99 -11.42
N TRP A 161 -2.41 -16.28 -11.10
CA TRP A 161 -1.23 -16.86 -10.45
C TRP A 161 0.01 -16.84 -11.36
N GLN A 162 -0.15 -16.94 -12.68
CA GLN A 162 0.98 -16.86 -13.62
C GLN A 162 1.66 -15.49 -13.55
N SER A 163 0.87 -14.41 -13.63
CA SER A 163 1.41 -13.04 -13.52
C SER A 163 1.99 -12.77 -12.12
N ALA A 164 1.43 -13.36 -11.07
CA ALA A 164 2.01 -13.27 -9.74
C ALA A 164 3.41 -13.91 -9.67
N LEU A 165 3.60 -15.06 -10.34
CA LEU A 165 4.90 -15.75 -10.43
C LEU A 165 5.91 -15.01 -11.32
N GLU A 166 5.46 -14.40 -12.42
CA GLU A 166 6.32 -13.52 -13.23
C GLU A 166 6.88 -12.39 -12.36
N VAL A 167 6.02 -11.68 -11.62
CA VAL A 167 6.45 -10.61 -10.71
C VAL A 167 7.34 -11.15 -9.59
N TRP A 168 7.07 -12.34 -9.06
CA TRP A 168 7.95 -13.00 -8.09
C TRP A 168 9.35 -13.28 -8.67
N SER A 169 9.42 -13.76 -9.91
CA SER A 169 10.71 -13.97 -10.59
C SER A 169 11.46 -12.65 -10.83
N GLU A 170 10.74 -11.56 -11.14
CA GLU A 170 11.30 -10.22 -11.24
C GLU A 170 11.90 -9.77 -9.89
N VAL A 171 11.23 -10.06 -8.76
CA VAL A 171 11.75 -9.81 -7.40
C VAL A 171 13.03 -10.60 -7.16
N LEU A 172 13.06 -11.90 -7.46
CA LEU A 172 14.24 -12.74 -7.24
C LEU A 172 15.43 -12.32 -8.10
N SER A 173 15.17 -11.78 -9.31
CA SER A 173 16.20 -11.21 -10.17
C SER A 173 16.67 -9.82 -9.71
N SER A 174 15.85 -9.14 -8.90
CA SER A 174 16.18 -7.85 -8.33
C SER A 174 17.00 -8.04 -7.05
N ASN A 175 17.91 -7.10 -6.76
CA ASN A 175 18.71 -7.10 -5.52
C ASN A 175 17.89 -6.67 -4.27
N ILE A 176 16.57 -6.91 -4.28
CA ILE A 176 15.66 -6.52 -3.21
C ILE A 176 15.44 -7.76 -2.33
N PRO A 177 15.82 -7.72 -1.04
CA PRO A 177 15.58 -8.84 -0.15
C PRO A 177 14.07 -9.10 -0.05
N PRO A 178 13.58 -10.30 -0.42
CA PRO A 178 12.16 -10.58 -0.33
C PRO A 178 11.70 -10.51 1.12
N THR A 179 10.72 -9.65 1.41
CA THR A 179 10.17 -9.55 2.76
C THR A 179 9.15 -10.65 3.02
N ARG A 180 8.82 -10.87 4.30
CA ARG A 180 7.79 -11.81 4.74
C ARG A 180 6.46 -11.62 4.01
N GLU A 181 6.04 -10.37 3.80
CA GLU A 181 4.81 -10.03 3.08
C GLU A 181 4.86 -10.48 1.62
N LEU A 182 6.03 -10.43 1.00
CA LEU A 182 6.26 -10.79 -0.39
C LEU A 182 6.17 -12.30 -0.60
N TYR A 183 6.82 -13.08 0.27
CA TYR A 183 6.68 -14.53 0.31
C TYR A 183 5.22 -14.94 0.56
N GLY A 184 4.57 -14.34 1.56
CA GLY A 184 3.17 -14.63 1.90
C GLY A 184 2.22 -14.36 0.72
N ALA A 185 2.41 -13.24 0.02
CA ALA A 185 1.61 -12.90 -1.16
C ALA A 185 1.84 -13.88 -2.32
N ALA A 186 3.09 -14.28 -2.59
CA ALA A 186 3.43 -15.22 -3.66
C ALA A 186 2.90 -16.63 -3.37
N ILE A 187 3.08 -17.14 -2.15
CA ILE A 187 2.55 -18.44 -1.68
C ILE A 187 1.01 -18.43 -1.79
N SER A 188 0.37 -17.36 -1.33
CA SER A 188 -1.10 -17.23 -1.42
C SER A 188 -1.58 -17.20 -2.88
N ALA A 189 -0.83 -16.56 -3.78
CA ALA A 189 -1.17 -16.52 -5.20
C ALA A 189 -1.07 -17.91 -5.86
N CYS A 190 0.00 -18.65 -5.55
CA CYS A 190 0.22 -20.01 -6.06
C CYS A 190 -0.83 -20.99 -5.51
N ALA A 191 -1.13 -20.87 -4.21
CA ALA A 191 -2.16 -21.66 -3.56
C ALA A 191 -3.54 -21.41 -4.18
N ALA A 192 -3.87 -20.15 -4.46
CA ALA A 192 -5.09 -19.77 -5.15
C ALA A 192 -5.18 -20.39 -6.57
N GLY A 193 -4.05 -20.67 -7.22
CA GLY A 193 -3.95 -21.34 -8.52
C GLY A 193 -3.89 -22.88 -8.50
N SER A 194 -4.02 -23.53 -7.33
CA SER A 194 -3.82 -25.00 -7.16
C SER A 194 -2.41 -25.47 -7.52
N ARG A 195 -1.43 -24.56 -7.55
CA ARG A 195 -0.04 -24.87 -7.89
C ARG A 195 0.74 -25.21 -6.63
N TRP A 196 0.45 -26.37 -6.06
CA TRP A 196 1.06 -26.82 -4.81
C TRP A 196 2.59 -26.93 -4.91
N GLU A 197 3.14 -27.32 -6.06
CA GLU A 197 4.60 -27.41 -6.30
C GLU A 197 5.29 -26.06 -6.08
N HIS A 198 4.85 -25.02 -6.80
CA HIS A 198 5.44 -23.68 -6.67
C HIS A 198 5.15 -23.06 -5.30
N THR A 199 4.02 -23.40 -4.69
CA THR A 199 3.70 -22.98 -3.32
C THR A 199 4.73 -23.55 -2.32
N LEU A 200 5.13 -24.82 -2.47
CA LEU A 200 6.14 -25.46 -1.64
C LEU A 200 7.55 -24.97 -1.96
N GLU A 201 7.86 -24.71 -3.23
CA GLU A 201 9.14 -24.12 -3.63
C GLU A 201 9.36 -22.78 -2.94
N VAL A 202 8.40 -21.85 -3.05
CA VAL A 202 8.46 -20.53 -2.41
C VAL A 202 8.47 -20.65 -0.87
N LEU A 203 7.73 -21.59 -0.29
CA LEU A 203 7.77 -21.87 1.15
C LEU A 203 9.17 -22.37 1.59
N SER A 204 9.81 -23.21 0.79
CA SER A 204 11.16 -23.72 1.08
C SER A 204 12.22 -22.62 0.97
N GLU A 205 12.08 -21.71 0.00
CA GLU A 205 12.95 -20.53 -0.13
C GLU A 205 12.84 -19.60 1.08
N MET A 206 11.63 -19.39 1.60
CA MET A 206 11.42 -18.60 2.82
C MET A 206 12.13 -19.21 4.04
N HIS A 207 12.14 -20.54 4.16
CA HIS A 207 12.89 -21.25 5.22
C HIS A 207 14.40 -21.12 5.04
N ARG A 208 14.91 -21.23 3.81
CA ARG A 208 16.34 -21.03 3.50
C ARG A 208 16.78 -19.60 3.76
N GLY A 209 15.90 -18.62 3.50
CA GLY A 209 16.11 -17.21 3.80
C GLY A 209 15.99 -16.86 5.29
N ASN A 210 15.85 -17.86 6.19
CA ASN A 210 15.67 -17.71 7.63
C ASN A 210 14.55 -16.73 8.02
N SER A 211 13.56 -16.58 7.14
CA SER A 211 12.40 -15.71 7.37
C SER A 211 11.32 -16.51 8.10
N PRO A 212 10.79 -16.00 9.23
CA PRO A 212 9.79 -16.74 10.00
C PRO A 212 8.55 -16.97 9.13
N ALA A 213 8.22 -18.25 8.96
CA ALA A 213 7.09 -18.69 8.18
C ALA A 213 5.78 -18.40 8.92
N ASP A 214 4.85 -17.74 8.24
CA ASP A 214 3.59 -17.34 8.84
C ASP A 214 2.56 -18.45 8.87
N GLN A 215 1.65 -18.36 9.85
CA GLN A 215 0.42 -19.12 9.83
C GLN A 215 -0.35 -18.95 8.51
N ILE A 216 -0.30 -17.75 7.90
CA ILE A 216 -0.91 -17.48 6.59
C ILE A 216 -0.22 -18.28 5.47
N ALA A 217 1.12 -18.34 5.47
CA ALA A 217 1.88 -19.08 4.46
C ALA A 217 1.62 -20.60 4.57
N TYR A 218 1.65 -21.15 5.78
CA TYR A 218 1.33 -22.56 6.02
C TYR A 218 -0.12 -22.90 5.68
N THR A 219 -1.09 -22.07 6.06
CA THR A 219 -2.51 -22.31 5.74
C THR A 219 -2.77 -22.22 4.23
N ALA A 220 -2.12 -21.28 3.53
CA ALA A 220 -2.18 -21.22 2.07
C ALA A 220 -1.58 -22.49 1.43
N ALA A 221 -0.40 -22.95 1.88
CA ALA A 221 0.21 -24.18 1.40
C ALA A 221 -0.66 -25.43 1.66
N LEU A 222 -1.24 -25.54 2.86
CA LEU A 222 -2.17 -26.62 3.22
C LEU A 222 -3.40 -26.61 2.31
N SER A 223 -3.99 -25.43 2.05
CA SER A 223 -5.14 -25.30 1.15
C SER A 223 -4.80 -25.71 -0.29
N ALA A 224 -3.57 -25.43 -0.74
CA ALA A 224 -3.10 -25.83 -2.06
C ALA A 224 -2.95 -27.36 -2.17
N CYS A 225 -2.40 -28.01 -1.13
CA CYS A 225 -2.26 -29.47 -1.06
C CYS A 225 -3.61 -30.19 -0.95
N GLU A 226 -4.55 -29.64 -0.18
CA GLU A 226 -5.93 -30.16 -0.07
C GLU A 226 -6.62 -30.15 -1.44
N ARG A 227 -6.58 -29.01 -2.13
CA ARG A 227 -7.16 -28.85 -3.48
C ARG A 227 -6.52 -29.74 -4.53
N ALA A 228 -5.27 -30.12 -4.33
CA ALA A 228 -4.54 -31.03 -5.21
C ALA A 228 -4.65 -32.51 -4.79
N ALA A 229 -5.45 -32.84 -3.76
CA ALA A 229 -5.63 -34.18 -3.20
C ALA A 229 -4.32 -34.85 -2.69
N HIS A 230 -3.30 -34.06 -2.35
CA HIS A 230 -2.03 -34.55 -1.81
C HIS A 230 -2.02 -34.47 -0.28
N TRP A 231 -2.77 -35.38 0.36
CA TRP A 231 -2.94 -35.41 1.82
C TRP A 231 -1.62 -35.69 2.58
N GLU A 232 -0.71 -36.50 2.02
CA GLU A 232 0.57 -36.84 2.65
C GLU A 232 1.41 -35.59 2.93
N ARG A 233 1.57 -34.73 1.91
CA ARG A 233 2.30 -33.47 2.07
C ARG A 233 1.57 -32.48 2.97
N ALA A 234 0.24 -32.50 2.98
CA ALA A 234 -0.54 -31.69 3.91
C ALA A 234 -0.27 -32.10 5.37
N VAL A 235 -0.13 -33.40 5.66
CA VAL A 235 0.22 -33.91 7.00
C VAL A 235 1.63 -33.49 7.38
N ASP A 236 2.60 -33.59 6.46
CA ASP A 236 3.98 -33.17 6.71
C ASP A 236 4.08 -31.68 7.05
N LEU A 237 3.42 -30.82 6.25
CA LEU A 237 3.33 -29.38 6.49
C LEU A 237 2.69 -29.04 7.84
N LEU A 238 1.68 -29.81 8.26
CA LEU A 238 1.01 -29.62 9.55
C LEU A 238 1.92 -30.01 10.72
N GLY A 239 2.78 -31.02 10.52
CA GLY A 239 3.87 -31.37 11.43
C GLY A 239 4.93 -30.27 11.53
N GLU A 240 5.36 -29.69 10.40
CA GLU A 240 6.29 -28.56 10.35
C GLU A 240 5.72 -27.32 11.03
N MET A 241 4.46 -26.97 10.76
CA MET A 241 3.77 -25.85 11.40
C MET A 241 3.70 -26.02 12.92
N ARG A 242 3.44 -27.24 13.43
CA ARG A 242 3.43 -27.52 14.89
C ARG A 242 4.81 -27.38 15.50
N ARG A 243 5.86 -27.82 14.81
CA ARG A 243 7.26 -27.65 15.27
C ARG A 243 7.68 -26.18 15.26
N ALA A 244 7.26 -25.42 14.25
CA ALA A 244 7.50 -23.98 14.17
C ALA A 244 6.75 -23.22 15.29
N ARG A 245 5.47 -23.56 15.56
CA ARG A 245 4.71 -23.00 16.70
C ARG A 245 5.26 -23.41 18.07
N GLY A 246 5.87 -24.59 18.16
CA GLY A 246 6.50 -25.12 19.37
C GLY A 246 7.86 -24.48 19.70
N ARG A 247 8.36 -23.58 18.85
CA ARG A 247 9.44 -22.63 19.17
C ARG A 247 8.80 -21.27 19.51
N PRO A 248 8.21 -21.08 20.70
CA PRO A 248 7.96 -19.72 21.15
C PRO A 248 9.33 -19.06 21.34
N ASP A 249 9.45 -17.85 20.82
CA ASP A 249 10.60 -16.96 20.91
C ASP A 249 11.47 -17.23 22.15
N GLN A 250 12.68 -17.77 21.94
CA GLN A 250 13.72 -17.66 22.95
C GLN A 250 14.10 -16.18 23.03
N ILE A 251 13.54 -15.53 24.06
CA ILE A 251 13.92 -14.22 24.59
C ILE A 251 15.43 -14.19 24.88
#